data_AF-A0A349VH17-F1
#
_entry.id   AF-A0A349VH17-F1
#
_cell.length_a   1.000
_cell.length_b   1.000
_cell.length_c   1.000
_cell.angle_alpha   90.00
_cell.angle_beta   90.00
_cell.angle_gamma   90.00
#
_symmetry.space_group_name_H-M   'P 1'
#
loop_
_entity.id
_entity.type
_entity.pdbx_description
1 polymer ?
#
loop_
_entity_poly.entity_id
_entity_poly.type
_entity_poly.pdbx_seq_one_letter_code
_entity_poly.pdbx_strand_id
1 'polypeptide(L)' 'MTEPEISPIGTAFTWVGRITAIGLVMVLPGVGGAWLDRQLETTVLEPAGFLLGFILGLTSIVRLAAANRQK' A
#
# COMPACT_ATOMS: atom_id res chain seq x y z
N MET A 1 0.77 -9.53 35.55
CA MET A 1 0.23 -8.60 34.54
C MET A 1 -0.28 -9.47 33.42
N THR A 2 -1.59 -9.69 33.33
CA THR A 2 -2.20 -10.48 32.24
C THR A 2 -1.98 -9.74 30.94
N GLU A 3 -1.30 -10.37 29.98
CA GLU A 3 -1.14 -9.82 28.62
C GLU A 3 -2.53 -9.42 28.07
N PRO A 4 -2.66 -8.23 27.45
CA PRO A 4 -3.93 -7.81 26.88
C PRO A 4 -4.30 -8.76 25.75
N GLU A 5 -5.30 -9.61 26.00
CA GLU A 5 -5.85 -10.50 24.99
C GLU A 5 -6.50 -9.63 23.90
N ILE A 6 -5.94 -9.65 22.70
CA ILE A 6 -6.44 -8.84 21.59
C ILE A 6 -7.86 -9.32 21.27
N SER A 7 -8.84 -8.44 21.47
CA SER A 7 -10.23 -8.77 21.17
C SER A 7 -10.39 -9.17 19.69
N PRO A 8 -11.34 -10.06 19.35
CA PRO A 8 -11.55 -10.49 17.97
C PRO A 8 -11.76 -9.32 16.99
N ILE A 9 -12.40 -8.26 17.47
CA ILE A 9 -12.61 -7.03 16.69
C ILE A 9 -11.30 -6.27 16.45
N GLY A 10 -10.38 -6.23 17.43
CA GLY A 10 -9.05 -5.64 17.26
C GLY A 10 -8.20 -6.39 16.22
N THR A 11 -8.32 -7.71 16.17
CA THR A 11 -7.68 -8.53 15.13
C THR A 11 -8.24 -8.21 13.74
N ALA A 12 -9.56 -8.08 13.61
CA ALA A 12 -10.20 -7.72 12.34
C ALA A 12 -9.74 -6.33 11.84
N PHE A 13 -9.71 -5.33 12.72
CA PHE A 13 -9.21 -3.98 12.37
C PHE A 13 -7.74 -3.98 11.96
N THR A 14 -6.92 -4.81 12.60
CA THR A 14 -5.52 -4.97 12.21
C THR A 14 -5.39 -5.50 10.78
N TRP A 15 -6.25 -6.47 10.40
CA TRP A 15 -6.25 -7.03 9.05
C TRP A 15 -6.73 -6.01 8.01
N VAL A 16 -7.83 -5.31 8.30
CA VAL A 16 -8.35 -4.24 7.45
C VAL A 16 -7.32 -3.14 7.25
N GLY A 17 -6.68 -2.67 8.32
CA GLY A 17 -5.65 -1.63 8.26
C GLY A 17 -4.49 -2.00 7.33
N ARG A 18 -4.09 -3.28 7.31
CA ARG A 18 -3.06 -3.78 6.39
C ARG A 18 -3.50 -3.74 4.93
N ILE A 19 -4.74 -4.16 4.62
CA ILE A 19 -5.28 -4.06 3.25
C ILE A 19 -5.35 -2.60 2.82
N THR A 20 -5.91 -1.74 3.67
CA THR A 20 -6.06 -0.31 3.38
C THR A 20 -4.71 0.34 3.13
N ALA A 21 -3.69 0.04 3.94
CA ALA A 21 -2.34 0.55 3.73
C ALA A 21 -1.75 0.10 2.39
N ILE A 22 -1.92 -1.17 2.01
CA ILE A 22 -1.47 -1.70 0.71
C ILE A 22 -2.18 -0.98 -0.45
N GLY A 23 -3.50 -0.84 -0.37
CA GLY A 23 -4.28 -0.11 -1.37
C GLY A 23 -3.85 1.36 -1.49
N LEU A 24 -3.56 2.01 -0.36
CA LEU A 24 -3.08 3.39 -0.33
C LEU A 24 -1.73 3.53 -1.02
N VAL A 25 -0.80 2.61 -0.80
CA VAL A 25 0.51 2.58 -1.47
C VAL A 25 0.37 2.39 -2.98
N MET A 26 -0.66 1.68 -3.44
CA MET A 26 -0.93 1.49 -4.87
C MET A 26 -1.53 2.74 -5.53
N VAL A 27 -2.35 3.52 -4.82
CA VAL A 27 -3.10 4.66 -5.39
C VAL A 27 -2.39 5.99 -5.20
N LEU A 28 -1.71 6.21 -4.06
CA LEU A 28 -1.04 7.48 -3.73
C LEU A 28 -0.04 7.94 -4.81
N PRO A 29 0.81 7.08 -5.39
CA PRO A 29 1.76 7.49 -6.41
C PRO A 29 1.09 7.92 -7.72
N GLY A 30 -0.02 7.30 -8.10
CA GLY A 30 -0.81 7.69 -9.27
C GLY A 30 -1.50 9.04 -9.08
N VAL A 31 -2.14 9.24 -7.91
CA VAL A 31 -2.77 10.52 -7.56
C VAL A 31 -1.74 11.65 -7.44
N GLY A 32 -0.59 11.35 -6.83
CA GLY A 32 0.55 12.29 -6.76
C GLY A 32 1.10 12.63 -8.14
N GLY A 33 1.23 11.63 -9.03
CA GLY A 33 1.64 11.82 -10.42
C GLY A 33 0.67 12.70 -11.21
N ALA A 34 -0.64 12.46 -11.08
CA ALA A 34 -1.68 13.26 -11.74
C ALA A 34 -1.71 14.72 -11.25
N TRP A 35 -1.50 14.95 -9.96
CA TRP A 35 -1.39 16.31 -9.40
C TRP A 35 -0.14 17.03 -9.95
N LEU A 36 0.98 16.32 -10.04
CA LEU A 36 2.23 16.88 -10.55
C LEU A 36 2.17 17.15 -12.06
N ASP A 37 1.49 16.29 -12.83
CA ASP A 37 1.22 16.49 -14.26
C ASP A 37 0.39 17.74 -14.51
N ARG A 38 -0.64 18.00 -13.68
CA ARG A 38 -1.43 19.25 -13.75
C ARG A 38 -0.60 20.49 -13.45
N GLN A 39 0.42 20.38 -12.61
CA GLN A 39 1.27 21.51 -12.23
C GLN A 39 2.38 21.79 -13.24
N LEU A 40 2.81 20.77 -13.99
CA LEU A 40 3.91 20.82 -14.96
C LEU A 40 3.46 20.80 -16.43
N GLU A 41 2.14 20.77 -16.70
CA GLU A 41 1.54 20.63 -18.04
C GLU A 41 2.04 19.41 -18.83
N THR A 42 2.43 18.35 -18.12
CA THR A 42 2.85 17.07 -18.71
C THR A 42 1.75 16.03 -18.55
N THR A 43 1.80 14.93 -19.31
CA THR A 43 0.84 13.82 -19.26
C THR A 43 1.50 12.47 -18.96
N VAL A 44 2.80 12.48 -18.64
CA VAL A 44 3.61 11.26 -18.47
C VAL A 44 3.84 10.89 -17.01
N LEU A 45 3.69 11.81 -16.04
CA LEU A 45 3.93 11.50 -14.63
C LEU A 45 2.77 10.73 -13.99
N GLU A 46 1.53 10.88 -14.48
CA GLU A 46 0.38 10.10 -14.04
C GLU A 46 0.55 8.60 -14.32
N PRO A 47 0.76 8.15 -15.58
CA PRO A 47 0.95 6.73 -15.88
C PRO A 47 2.24 6.18 -15.26
N ALA A 48 3.32 6.98 -15.20
CA ALA A 48 4.56 6.58 -14.53
C ALA A 48 4.37 6.40 -13.01
N GLY A 49 3.61 7.29 -12.37
CA GLY A 49 3.25 7.21 -10.96
C GLY A 49 2.41 5.98 -10.66
N PHE A 50 1.42 5.68 -11.50
CA PHE A 50 0.62 4.45 -11.40
C PHE A 50 1.48 3.19 -11.57
N LEU A 51 2.37 3.17 -12.56
CA LEU A 51 3.25 2.03 -12.84
C LEU A 51 4.21 1.77 -11.67
N LEU A 52 4.80 2.84 -11.11
CA LEU A 52 5.64 2.75 -9.93
C LEU A 52 4.87 2.29 -8.70
N GLY A 53 3.67 2.84 -8.44
CA GLY A 53 2.81 2.43 -7.34
C GLY A 53 2.39 0.96 -7.44
N PHE A 54 2.11 0.49 -8.66
CA PHE A 54 1.81 -0.91 -8.94
C PHE A 54 3.00 -1.84 -8.67
N ILE A 55 4.20 -1.50 -9.17
CA ILE A 55 5.43 -2.28 -8.93
C ILE A 55 5.77 -2.33 -7.43
N LEU A 56 5.67 -1.19 -6.73
CA LEU A 56 5.92 -1.11 -5.29
C LEU A 56 4.89 -1.92 -4.47
N GLY A 57 3.62 -1.86 -4.86
CA GLY A 57 2.55 -2.66 -4.26
C GLY A 57 2.78 -4.16 -4.43
N LEU A 58 3.09 -4.61 -5.66
CA LEU A 58 3.45 -6.00 -5.96
C LEU A 58 4.68 -6.46 -5.17
N THR A 59 5.73 -5.65 -5.13
CA THR A 59 6.95 -5.96 -4.38
C THR A 59 6.65 -6.10 -2.89
N SER A 60 5.76 -5.27 -2.35
CA SER A 60 5.34 -5.34 -0.95
C SER A 60 4.58 -6.63 -0.65
N ILE A 61 3.69 -7.08 -1.54
CA ILE A 61 2.97 -8.36 -1.41
C ILE A 61 3.96 -9.53 -1.49
N VAL A 62 4.87 -9.52 -2.47
CA VAL A 62 5.88 -10.58 -2.63
C VAL A 62 6.81 -10.64 -1.42
N ARG A 63 7.28 -9.51 -0.90
CA ARG A 63 8.11 -9.46 0.32
C ARG A 63 7.33 -9.95 1.55
N LEU A 64 6.06 -9.58 1.68
CA LEU A 64 5.23 -10.03 2.79
C LEU A 64 4.99 -11.55 2.72
N ALA A 65 4.72 -12.09 1.53
CA ALA A 65 4.55 -13.52 1.29
C ALA A 65 5.87 -14.30 1.51
N ALA A 66 6.99 -13.77 1.04
CA ALA A 66 8.32 -14.35 1.25
C ALA A 66 8.72 -14.36 2.73
N ALA A 67 8.45 -13.27 3.45
CA ALA A 67 8.69 -13.17 4.89
C ALA A 67 7.82 -14.16 5.68
N ASN A 68 6.58 -14.42 5.23
CA ASN A 68 5.70 -15.40 5.86
C ASN A 68 6.12 -16.85 5.60
N ARG A 69 6.94 -17.11 4.57
CA ARG A 69 7.40 -18.47 4.20
C ARG A 69 8.61 -18.95 5.01
N GLN A 70 9.25 -18.05 5.78
CA GLN A 70 10.42 -18.36 6.62
C GLN A 70 10.08 -18.57 8.11
N LYS A 71 8.79 -18.58 8.48
CA LYS A 71 8.31 -19.03 9.78
C LYS A 71 7.58 -20.36 9.62
#